data_AF-W7SL48-F1
#
_entry.id   AF-W7SL48-F1
#
_cell.length_a   1.000
_cell.length_b   1.000
_cell.length_c   1.000
_cell.angle_alpha   90.00
_cell.angle_beta   90.00
_cell.angle_gamma   90.00
#
_symmetry.space_group_name_H-M   'P 1'
#
loop_
_entity.id
_entity.type
_entity.pdbx_description
1 polymer ?
#
loop_
_entity_poly.entity_id
_entity_poly.type
_entity_poly.pdbx_seq_one_letter_code
_entity_poly.pdbx_strand_id
1 'polypeptide(L)'
;TRRSPRAPPAQTHHDDNQPHAAAASAGDSLDKVNPCTILTKDQRAQLSLDTTPAPYNDTELKARACTMRGTYSGQVARLALVTEEGAELWISDEAQNTAKVTTVVGFPALEIRTPGLDTLCNVEVDVAKGEFLDVLFRDGGSATPLTQDDLCLGAQRVAEAAMASLSGGH
;
A
#
# COMPACT_ATOMS: atom_id res chain seq x y z
N THR A 1 4.56 -31.38 60.67
CA THR A 1 5.07 -30.04 60.30
C THR A 1 4.86 -29.82 58.80
N ARG A 2 4.08 -28.76 58.48
CA ARG A 2 3.61 -28.21 57.19
C ARG A 2 3.99 -28.89 55.86
N ARG A 3 2.98 -29.38 55.12
CA ARG A 3 3.00 -29.38 53.65
C ARG A 3 2.32 -28.10 53.16
N SER A 4 3.04 -27.29 52.38
CA SER A 4 2.50 -26.08 51.74
C SER A 4 1.44 -26.42 50.70
N PRO A 5 0.38 -25.61 50.53
CA PRO A 5 -0.53 -25.77 49.41
C PRO A 5 0.14 -25.27 48.12
N ARG A 6 0.00 -26.05 47.05
CA ARG A 6 0.50 -25.73 45.70
C ARG A 6 -0.38 -24.61 45.13
N ALA A 7 0.22 -23.48 44.76
CA ALA A 7 -0.47 -22.42 44.03
C ALA A 7 -0.90 -22.95 42.65
N PRO A 8 -2.07 -22.54 42.11
CA PRO A 8 -2.45 -22.83 40.73
C PRO A 8 -1.49 -22.09 39.77
N PRO A 9 -1.21 -22.64 38.57
CA PRO A 9 -0.43 -21.91 37.58
C PRO A 9 -1.17 -20.62 37.19
N ALA A 10 -0.44 -19.50 37.22
CA ALA A 10 -0.90 -18.24 36.70
C ALA A 10 -1.25 -18.41 35.23
N GLN A 11 -2.52 -18.18 34.88
CA GLN A 11 -2.94 -18.02 33.51
C GLN A 11 -2.34 -16.70 33.03
N THR A 12 -1.30 -16.77 32.22
CA THR A 12 -0.86 -15.62 31.42
C THR A 12 -1.97 -15.33 30.42
N HIS A 13 -2.81 -14.37 30.79
CA HIS A 13 -3.64 -13.62 29.87
C HIS A 13 -2.72 -13.12 28.74
N HIS A 14 -2.87 -13.70 27.56
CA HIS A 14 -2.36 -13.05 26.35
C HIS A 14 -3.28 -11.86 26.15
N ASP A 15 -2.77 -10.66 26.39
CA ASP A 15 -3.41 -9.42 25.98
C ASP A 15 -3.52 -9.44 24.45
N ASP A 16 -4.68 -9.85 23.94
CA ASP A 16 -5.15 -9.66 22.56
C ASP A 16 -5.39 -8.16 22.30
N ASN A 17 -4.39 -7.32 22.58
CA ASN A 17 -4.43 -5.88 22.34
C ASN A 17 -3.23 -5.46 21.48
N GLN A 18 -2.87 -6.31 20.53
CA GLN A 18 -2.28 -5.85 19.29
C GLN A 18 -3.45 -5.22 18.50
N PRO A 19 -3.34 -3.99 17.99
CA PRO A 19 -4.32 -3.46 17.07
C PRO A 19 -4.24 -4.31 15.80
N HIS A 20 -4.95 -5.44 15.80
CA HIS A 20 -5.43 -6.05 14.58
C HIS A 20 -6.05 -4.90 13.82
N ALA A 21 -5.47 -4.54 12.67
CA ALA A 21 -6.06 -3.62 11.74
C ALA A 21 -7.55 -3.95 11.68
N ALA A 22 -8.35 -3.06 12.28
CA ALA A 22 -9.70 -3.39 12.66
C ALA A 22 -10.50 -3.56 11.37
N ALA A 23 -10.70 -4.82 10.97
CA ALA A 23 -11.52 -5.29 9.88
C ALA A 23 -11.33 -4.56 8.55
N ALA A 24 -10.58 -5.20 7.63
CA ALA A 24 -10.62 -4.95 6.19
C ALA A 24 -12.04 -4.53 5.76
N SER A 25 -12.19 -3.25 5.40
CA SER A 25 -13.45 -2.70 4.92
C SER A 25 -13.85 -3.42 3.65
N ALA A 26 -15.16 -3.67 3.48
CA ALA A 26 -15.74 -4.45 2.38
C ALA A 26 -15.56 -3.78 0.99
N GLY A 27 -14.32 -3.71 0.49
CA GLY A 27 -14.02 -3.37 -0.88
C GLY A 27 -14.34 -4.53 -1.82
N ASP A 28 -14.61 -4.21 -3.09
CA ASP A 28 -14.68 -5.21 -4.15
C ASP A 28 -13.31 -5.85 -4.36
N SER A 29 -13.27 -7.17 -4.54
CA SER A 29 -12.03 -7.93 -4.76
C SER A 29 -11.29 -7.42 -6.01
N LEU A 30 -9.96 -7.29 -5.90
CA LEU A 30 -9.06 -6.81 -6.94
C LEU A 30 -8.80 -7.85 -8.05
N ASP A 31 -9.19 -9.11 -7.85
CA ASP A 31 -8.90 -10.24 -8.75
C ASP A 31 -9.33 -10.01 -10.21
N LYS A 32 -10.44 -9.28 -10.40
CA LYS A 32 -11.01 -9.03 -11.74
C LYS A 32 -10.73 -7.63 -12.26
N VAL A 33 -10.08 -6.77 -11.46
CA VAL A 33 -9.80 -5.38 -11.81
C VAL A 33 -8.60 -5.31 -12.74
N ASN A 34 -8.68 -4.57 -13.85
CA ASN A 34 -7.51 -4.28 -14.68
C ASN A 34 -6.74 -3.06 -14.11
N PRO A 35 -5.47 -3.19 -13.67
CA PRO A 35 -4.75 -2.11 -13.00
C PRO A 35 -4.56 -0.87 -13.88
N CYS A 36 -4.46 -1.02 -15.20
CA CYS A 36 -4.29 0.11 -16.11
C CYS A 36 -5.57 0.89 -16.40
N THR A 37 -6.72 0.40 -15.91
CA THR A 37 -8.01 1.06 -16.07
C THR A 37 -8.47 1.78 -14.81
N ILE A 38 -7.79 1.57 -13.67
CA ILE A 38 -8.15 2.14 -12.37
C ILE A 38 -8.14 3.67 -12.42
N LEU A 39 -7.05 4.26 -12.93
CA LEU A 39 -6.97 5.71 -13.11
C LEU A 39 -7.52 6.10 -14.48
N THR A 40 -8.55 6.93 -14.46
CA THR A 40 -9.07 7.59 -15.66
C THR A 40 -8.01 8.51 -16.27
N LYS A 41 -8.19 8.89 -17.54
CA LYS A 41 -7.28 9.83 -18.21
C LYS A 41 -7.20 11.17 -17.48
N ASP A 42 -8.31 11.65 -16.95
CA ASP A 42 -8.37 12.96 -16.26
C ASP A 42 -7.67 12.92 -14.90
N GLN A 43 -7.87 11.85 -14.11
CA GLN A 43 -7.12 11.65 -12.87
C GLN A 43 -5.61 11.58 -13.13
N ARG A 44 -5.19 10.83 -14.17
CA ARG A 44 -3.78 10.78 -14.56
C ARG A 44 -3.22 12.14 -14.96
N ALA A 45 -3.97 12.95 -15.70
CA ALA A 45 -3.56 14.30 -16.04
C ALA A 45 -3.41 15.20 -14.80
N GLN A 46 -4.34 15.13 -13.85
CA GLN A 46 -4.25 15.86 -12.58
C GLN A 46 -3.04 15.46 -11.74
N LEU A 47 -2.63 14.19 -11.83
CA LEU A 47 -1.44 13.64 -11.17
C LEU A 47 -0.15 13.84 -11.97
N SER A 48 -0.21 14.47 -13.16
CA SER A 48 0.92 14.61 -14.08
C SER A 48 1.55 13.28 -14.52
N LEU A 49 0.71 12.25 -14.69
CA LEU A 49 1.05 10.90 -15.16
C LEU A 49 0.48 10.66 -16.57
N ASP A 50 0.90 11.49 -17.52
CA ASP A 50 0.25 11.67 -18.81
C ASP A 50 0.60 10.64 -19.90
N THR A 51 1.56 9.73 -19.67
CA THR A 51 1.85 8.67 -20.64
C THR A 51 0.72 7.64 -20.69
N THR A 52 0.66 6.90 -21.81
CA THR A 52 -0.20 5.71 -21.90
C THR A 52 0.17 4.71 -20.80
N PRO A 53 -0.78 4.26 -19.96
CA PRO A 53 -0.52 3.23 -18.96
C PRO A 53 -0.06 1.92 -19.62
N ALA A 54 0.97 1.28 -19.06
CA ALA A 54 1.52 0.05 -19.59
C ALA A 54 1.33 -1.11 -18.58
N PRO A 55 0.65 -2.20 -18.96
CA PRO A 55 0.46 -3.35 -18.08
C PRO A 55 1.73 -4.20 -18.03
N TYR A 56 1.98 -4.82 -16.87
CA TYR A 56 3.01 -5.83 -16.70
C TYR A 56 2.69 -6.72 -15.49
N ASN A 57 3.46 -7.80 -15.31
CA ASN A 57 3.41 -8.61 -14.09
C ASN A 57 4.61 -8.28 -13.22
N ASP A 58 4.34 -7.87 -11.99
CA ASP A 58 5.37 -7.59 -11.00
C ASP A 58 5.85 -8.90 -10.39
N THR A 59 7.12 -9.23 -10.57
CA THR A 59 7.66 -10.53 -10.12
C THR A 59 7.93 -10.55 -8.62
N GLU A 60 8.20 -9.40 -8.01
CA GLU A 60 8.49 -9.30 -6.58
C GLU A 60 7.21 -9.43 -5.78
N LEU A 61 6.16 -8.70 -6.20
CA LEU A 61 4.83 -8.78 -5.59
C LEU A 61 3.96 -9.93 -6.13
N LYS A 62 4.41 -10.66 -7.16
CA LYS A 62 3.64 -11.67 -7.90
C LYS A 62 2.27 -11.15 -8.34
N ALA A 63 2.19 -9.88 -8.73
CA ALA A 63 0.95 -9.14 -8.90
C ALA A 63 0.76 -8.64 -10.34
N ARG A 64 -0.49 -8.51 -10.76
CA ARG A 64 -0.83 -7.77 -11.99
C ARG A 64 -0.64 -6.30 -11.72
N ALA A 65 0.13 -5.62 -12.54
CA ALA A 65 0.52 -4.24 -12.32
C ALA A 65 0.33 -3.35 -13.55
N CYS A 66 0.29 -2.05 -13.29
CA CYS A 66 0.34 -1.03 -14.32
C CYS A 66 1.34 0.05 -13.95
N THR A 67 2.16 0.45 -14.91
CA THR A 67 3.06 1.61 -14.77
C THR A 67 2.59 2.78 -15.60
N MET A 68 2.74 3.98 -15.04
CA MET A 68 2.40 5.26 -15.67
C MET A 68 3.52 6.25 -15.38
N ARG A 69 3.83 7.12 -16.33
CA ARG A 69 4.90 8.11 -16.21
C ARG A 69 4.39 9.49 -16.57
N GLY A 70 4.97 10.52 -15.97
CA GLY A 70 4.85 11.89 -16.43
C GLY A 70 5.89 12.21 -17.50
N THR A 71 5.45 12.68 -18.66
CA THR A 71 6.32 13.06 -19.78
C THR A 71 7.29 14.17 -19.36
N TYR A 72 6.77 15.20 -18.70
CA TYR A 72 7.54 16.38 -18.28
C TYR A 72 8.14 16.25 -16.88
N SER A 73 7.37 15.73 -15.92
CA SER A 73 7.83 15.59 -14.54
C SER A 73 8.86 14.47 -14.38
N GLY A 74 8.86 13.49 -15.27
CA GLY A 74 9.70 12.29 -15.16
C GLY A 74 9.25 11.30 -14.09
N GLN A 75 8.29 11.66 -13.24
CA GLN A 75 7.78 10.83 -12.16
C GLN A 75 7.11 9.57 -12.68
N VAL A 76 7.21 8.49 -11.93
CA VAL A 76 6.62 7.19 -12.29
C VAL A 76 5.73 6.73 -11.13
N ALA A 77 4.52 6.29 -11.49
CA ALA A 77 3.62 5.58 -10.61
C ALA A 77 3.49 4.12 -11.03
N ARG A 78 3.31 3.23 -10.05
CA ARG A 78 2.86 1.85 -10.24
C ARG A 78 1.61 1.62 -9.40
N LEU A 79 0.66 0.89 -9.98
CA LEU A 79 -0.42 0.24 -9.25
C LEU A 79 -0.23 -1.26 -9.38
N ALA A 80 -0.06 -1.99 -8.29
CA ALA A 80 -0.02 -3.45 -8.29
C ALA A 80 -1.16 -4.03 -7.44
N LEU A 81 -1.87 -5.01 -7.98
CA LEU A 81 -3.01 -5.65 -7.33
C LEU A 81 -2.53 -6.96 -6.71
N VAL A 82 -2.27 -6.94 -5.41
CA VAL A 82 -1.81 -8.10 -4.66
C VAL A 82 -3.03 -8.79 -4.07
N THR A 83 -3.27 -10.05 -4.44
CA THR A 83 -4.49 -10.80 -4.03
C THR A 83 -4.22 -12.13 -3.31
N GLU A 84 -2.95 -12.48 -3.12
CA GLU A 84 -2.53 -13.71 -2.44
C GLU A 84 -1.79 -13.46 -1.12
N GLU A 85 -1.51 -12.20 -0.80
CA GLU A 85 -0.73 -11.78 0.37
C GLU A 85 -1.36 -10.49 0.96
N GLY A 86 -1.44 -10.38 2.29
CA GLY A 86 -1.99 -9.19 2.98
C GLY A 86 -0.94 -8.13 3.31
N ALA A 87 -1.37 -6.88 3.52
CA ALA A 87 -0.48 -5.75 3.80
C ALA A 87 0.24 -5.87 5.17
N GLU A 88 -0.18 -6.81 6.02
CA GLU A 88 0.42 -7.07 7.33
C GLU A 88 1.89 -7.53 7.26
N LEU A 89 2.35 -8.00 6.09
CA LEU A 89 3.76 -8.33 5.84
C LEU A 89 4.71 -7.14 6.08
N TRP A 90 4.22 -5.91 5.94
CA TRP A 90 5.01 -4.70 6.10
C TRP A 90 5.11 -4.19 7.56
N ILE A 91 4.33 -4.75 8.48
CA ILE A 91 4.26 -4.33 9.90
C ILE A 91 4.82 -5.42 10.84
N SER A 92 5.43 -6.49 10.32
CA SER A 92 6.04 -7.50 11.18
C SER A 92 7.28 -6.93 11.90
N ASP A 93 7.59 -7.43 13.10
CA ASP A 93 8.80 -7.06 13.85
C ASP A 93 10.11 -7.36 13.07
N GLU A 94 10.01 -8.12 11.98
CA GLU A 94 11.10 -8.48 11.08
C GLU A 94 11.20 -7.54 9.85
N ALA A 95 10.22 -6.67 9.63
CA ALA A 95 10.22 -5.74 8.52
C ALA A 95 11.33 -4.70 8.72
N GLN A 96 12.27 -4.65 7.78
CA GLN A 96 13.36 -3.66 7.80
C GLN A 96 12.88 -2.25 7.38
N ASN A 97 11.60 -2.09 7.04
CA ASN A 97 11.04 -0.84 6.52
C ASN A 97 10.49 0.05 7.63
N THR A 98 10.49 1.37 7.39
CA THR A 98 9.71 2.28 8.24
C THR A 98 8.29 2.32 7.71
N ALA A 99 7.37 1.63 8.39
CA ALA A 99 5.94 1.66 8.10
C ALA A 99 5.22 2.68 8.98
N LYS A 100 4.49 3.60 8.37
CA LYS A 100 3.65 4.57 9.07
C LYS A 100 2.18 4.28 8.74
N VAL A 101 1.40 3.98 9.76
CA VAL A 101 -0.06 3.81 9.64
C VAL A 101 -0.70 5.12 9.18
N THR A 102 -1.54 5.01 8.16
CA THR A 102 -2.31 6.11 7.55
C THR A 102 -3.68 5.59 7.11
N THR A 103 -4.42 6.42 6.37
CA THR A 103 -5.69 6.05 5.75
C THR A 103 -5.77 6.62 4.34
N VAL A 104 -6.39 5.88 3.42
CA VAL A 104 -6.67 6.32 2.05
C VAL A 104 -8.17 6.20 1.81
N VAL A 105 -8.87 7.33 1.65
CA VAL A 105 -10.33 7.36 1.41
C VAL A 105 -11.12 6.49 2.41
N GLY A 106 -10.68 6.46 3.67
CA GLY A 106 -11.32 5.68 4.74
C GLY A 106 -10.87 4.22 4.85
N PHE A 107 -10.06 3.71 3.92
CA PHE A 107 -9.43 2.40 4.01
C PHE A 107 -8.15 2.46 4.87
N PRO A 108 -7.87 1.43 5.69
CA PRO A 108 -6.57 1.30 6.35
C PRO A 108 -5.44 1.27 5.32
N ALA A 109 -4.34 1.97 5.62
CA ALA A 109 -3.20 2.01 4.72
C ALA A 109 -1.88 2.19 5.47
N LEU A 110 -0.78 1.90 4.78
CA LEU A 110 0.58 2.10 5.27
C LEU A 110 1.37 2.94 4.28
N GLU A 111 2.03 3.99 4.75
CA GLU A 111 3.13 4.62 4.03
C GLU A 111 4.41 3.84 4.37
N ILE A 112 5.06 3.28 3.35
CA ILE A 112 6.25 2.44 3.50
C ILE A 112 7.46 3.18 2.92
N ARG A 113 8.50 3.31 3.74
CA ARG A 113 9.82 3.80 3.34
C ARG A 113 10.85 2.69 3.52
N THR A 114 11.44 2.26 2.41
CA THR A 114 12.50 1.25 2.41
C THR A 114 13.85 1.90 2.67
N PRO A 115 14.61 1.48 3.71
CA PRO A 115 15.92 2.05 3.99
C PRO A 115 16.86 1.96 2.79
N GLY A 116 17.57 3.06 2.50
CA GLY A 116 18.48 3.15 1.37
C GLY A 116 17.79 3.39 0.01
N LEU A 117 16.46 3.45 -0.04
CA LEU A 117 15.68 3.83 -1.23
C LEU A 117 14.92 5.13 -0.98
N ASP A 118 15.62 6.25 -1.12
CA ASP A 118 15.07 7.61 -0.93
C ASP A 118 14.39 8.19 -2.19
N THR A 119 14.57 7.53 -3.33
CA THR A 119 14.01 7.93 -4.64
C THR A 119 12.62 7.37 -4.93
N LEU A 120 12.00 6.70 -3.96
CA LEU A 120 10.65 6.17 -4.05
C LEU A 120 9.93 6.19 -2.70
N CYS A 121 8.61 6.03 -2.76
CA CYS A 121 7.77 5.74 -1.63
C CYS A 121 6.63 4.81 -2.06
N ASN A 122 6.20 3.96 -1.13
CA ASN A 122 5.09 3.04 -1.31
C ASN A 122 3.93 3.43 -0.38
N VAL A 123 2.70 3.29 -0.88
CA VAL A 123 1.48 3.31 -0.06
C VAL A 123 0.73 2.01 -0.32
N GLU A 124 0.56 1.23 0.73
CA GLU A 124 -0.17 -0.04 0.72
C GLU A 124 -1.57 0.19 1.27
N VAL A 125 -2.61 -0.01 0.47
CA VAL A 125 -3.99 0.15 0.91
C VAL A 125 -4.63 -1.21 1.09
N ASP A 126 -5.08 -1.51 2.31
CA ASP A 126 -5.84 -2.72 2.61
C ASP A 126 -7.25 -2.58 1.99
N VAL A 127 -7.54 -3.38 0.95
CA VAL A 127 -8.79 -3.26 0.18
C VAL A 127 -9.79 -4.32 0.58
N ALA A 128 -9.32 -5.55 0.78
CA ALA A 128 -10.12 -6.70 1.16
C ALA A 128 -9.23 -7.72 1.89
N LYS A 129 -9.83 -8.70 2.56
CA LYS A 129 -9.06 -9.70 3.32
C LYS A 129 -8.06 -10.43 2.43
N GLY A 130 -6.76 -10.26 2.71
CA GLY A 130 -5.68 -10.89 1.96
C GLY A 130 -5.40 -10.22 0.61
N GLU A 131 -5.96 -9.03 0.38
CA GLU A 131 -5.76 -8.25 -0.84
C GLU A 131 -5.40 -6.80 -0.50
N PHE A 132 -4.35 -6.28 -1.11
CA PHE A 132 -3.99 -4.87 -1.00
C PHE A 132 -3.62 -4.28 -2.36
N LEU A 133 -3.85 -2.97 -2.46
CA LEU A 133 -3.34 -2.16 -3.56
C LEU A 133 -1.98 -1.59 -3.15
N ASP A 134 -0.93 -2.03 -3.84
CA ASP A 134 0.36 -1.38 -3.78
C ASP A 134 0.39 -0.18 -4.72
N VAL A 135 0.79 0.96 -4.17
CA VAL A 135 1.02 2.19 -4.91
C VAL A 135 2.46 2.65 -4.69
N LEU A 136 3.30 2.45 -5.70
CA LEU A 136 4.63 3.03 -5.73
C LEU A 136 4.63 4.35 -6.49
N PHE A 137 5.28 5.36 -5.92
CA PHE A 137 5.61 6.61 -6.60
C PHE A 137 7.10 6.88 -6.48
N ARG A 138 7.76 7.15 -7.61
CA ARG A 138 9.20 7.36 -7.65
C ARG A 138 9.63 8.45 -8.59
N ASP A 139 10.83 8.95 -8.35
CA ASP A 139 11.58 9.70 -9.33
C ASP A 139 11.98 8.77 -10.50
N GLY A 140 11.60 9.15 -11.71
CA GLY A 140 11.95 8.44 -12.95
C GLY A 140 12.95 9.22 -13.81
N GLY A 141 13.82 10.00 -13.17
CA GLY A 141 14.87 10.80 -13.81
C GLY A 141 14.45 12.24 -14.05
N SER A 142 13.73 12.86 -13.12
CA SER A 142 13.42 14.29 -13.13
C SER A 142 14.70 15.12 -13.13
N ALA A 143 14.68 16.27 -13.82
CA ALA A 143 15.78 17.23 -13.79
C ALA A 143 15.95 17.88 -12.40
N THR A 144 14.89 17.87 -11.58
CA THR A 144 14.91 18.32 -10.19
C THR A 144 14.38 17.17 -9.33
N PRO A 145 15.26 16.45 -8.63
CA PRO A 145 14.85 15.34 -7.78
C PRO A 145 13.88 15.81 -6.69
N LEU A 146 12.85 15.01 -6.44
CA LEU A 146 11.92 15.24 -5.35
C LEU A 146 12.48 14.69 -4.04
N THR A 147 12.08 15.29 -2.93
CA THR A 147 12.36 14.72 -1.61
C THR A 147 11.53 13.46 -1.40
N GLN A 148 11.97 12.54 -0.52
CA GLN A 148 11.17 11.35 -0.20
C GLN A 148 9.80 11.72 0.38
N ASP A 149 9.69 12.82 1.12
CA ASP A 149 8.42 13.32 1.63
C ASP A 149 7.46 13.72 0.49
N ASP A 150 7.97 14.44 -0.53
CA ASP A 150 7.18 14.78 -1.71
C ASP A 150 6.78 13.53 -2.51
N LEU A 151 7.64 12.52 -2.56
CA LEU A 151 7.33 11.24 -3.20
C LEU A 151 6.23 10.48 -2.45
N CYS A 152 6.26 10.46 -1.12
CA CYS A 152 5.19 9.86 -0.31
C CYS A 152 3.87 10.63 -0.46
N LEU A 153 3.91 11.96 -0.53
CA LEU A 153 2.72 12.75 -0.88
C LEU A 153 2.19 12.41 -2.27
N GLY A 154 3.08 12.15 -3.24
CA GLY A 154 2.71 11.67 -4.57
C GLY A 154 2.03 10.30 -4.53
N ALA A 155 2.62 9.33 -3.83
CA ALA A 155 2.06 7.99 -3.66
C ALA A 155 0.67 8.05 -2.99
N GLN A 156 0.52 8.84 -1.92
CA GLN A 156 -0.76 9.06 -1.24
C GLN A 156 -1.84 9.59 -2.20
N ARG A 157 -1.53 10.61 -3.02
CA ARG A 157 -2.50 11.17 -3.97
C ARG A 157 -2.89 10.18 -5.07
N VAL A 158 -1.94 9.38 -5.53
CA VAL A 158 -2.20 8.30 -6.50
C VAL A 158 -3.12 7.24 -5.89
N ALA A 159 -2.85 6.84 -4.64
CA ALA A 159 -3.68 5.89 -3.90
C ALA A 159 -5.10 6.41 -3.68
N GLU A 160 -5.25 7.68 -3.30
CA GLU A 160 -6.56 8.33 -3.15
C GLU A 160 -7.37 8.32 -4.45
N ALA A 161 -6.74 8.68 -5.58
CA ALA A 161 -7.39 8.66 -6.88
C ALA A 161 -7.77 7.23 -7.30
N ALA A 162 -6.91 6.25 -7.03
CA ALA A 162 -7.15 4.85 -7.33
C ALA A 162 -8.33 4.29 -6.52
N MET A 163 -8.34 4.53 -5.21
CA MET A 163 -9.40 4.07 -4.31
C MET A 163 -10.73 4.77 -4.59
N ALA A 164 -10.73 6.04 -4.99
CA ALA A 164 -11.94 6.72 -5.44
C ALA A 164 -12.57 6.03 -6.67
N SER A 165 -11.75 5.53 -7.60
CA SER A 165 -12.24 4.77 -8.76
C SER A 165 -12.73 3.37 -8.40
N LEU A 166 -12.06 2.70 -7.46
CA LEU A 166 -12.41 1.34 -7.02
C LEU A 166 -13.68 1.32 -6.17
N SER A 167 -13.85 2.28 -5.25
CA SER A 167 -15.02 2.39 -4.37
C SER A 167 -16.23 3.06 -5.02
N GLY A 168 -16.04 3.72 -6.16
CA GLY A 168 -17.09 4.44 -6.89
C GLY A 168 -18.00 3.58 -7.78
N GLY A 169 -17.74 2.27 -7.87
CA GLY A 169 -18.59 1.31 -8.58
C GLY A 169 -18.30 1.16 -10.08
N HIS A 170 -18.01 -0.08 -10.49
CA HIS A 170 -18.38 -0.64 -11.79
C HIS A 170 -19.46 -1.69 -11.57
#